data_AF-A0A6C8Y2R5-F1
#
_entry.id   AF-A0A6C8Y2R5-F1
#
_cell.length_a   1.000
_cell.length_b   1.000
_cell.length_c   1.000
_cell.angle_alpha   90.00
_cell.angle_beta   90.00
_cell.angle_gamma   90.00
#
_symmetry.space_group_name_H-M   'P 1'
#
loop_
_entity.id
_entity.type
_entity.pdbx_description
1 polymer ?
#
loop_
_entity_poly.entity_id
_entity_poly.type
_entity_poly.pdbx_seq_one_letter_code
_entity_poly.pdbx_strand_id
1 'polypeptide(L)'
;MKMKKHDVSVIKKGILLSLVLLSPEILAAENLNFNYTRADAPGLDSRLALQADACHSLGDPMDIRVRFNNVKMASKGTQGLTAKIAITGFPYPKSSSVFTSATLQYVPAPGGLPGTDPDLRNEWGVYVQGSASGIMGSYTTGNPAAEETVFQNPFCFDRRVANPGFDVSMHLIPIYQYRSDPYGNPNPYYKDGYWDKYCSNKPDNADLNWYWPDYYNPPVTNYGNGSIKENISRVESEGGGTKFLSSHIFFGGKYTINENPDKPVFVGAGGFDNTLEPVTDDSPNFSYTFPPTGNASASYNYSTFMVDKGEFILRASDREIASITLTLSDGKTGEESVFEWKRKLQGGGYASDNNLYYNTQVPRILPVTARVFNKQDEKDDPYSDFYNNPGYFRGTLVAKGELNQEYKTYIDTKSPLSLPPDTQGTINLVNTDSLTFTIDQINKDGTYIVTLSGQPMKFGPVYTNLNKEAFSAMQVRNACY
;
A
#
# COMPACT_ATOMS: atom_id res chain seq x y z
N MET A 1 -15.47 51.41 65.05
CA MET A 1 -16.07 50.21 64.44
C MET A 1 -14.95 49.19 64.22
N LYS A 2 -14.87 48.12 65.03
CA LYS A 2 -13.84 47.08 64.89
C LYS A 2 -14.36 46.00 63.94
N MET A 3 -13.74 45.83 62.77
CA MET A 3 -13.99 44.68 61.91
C MET A 3 -13.55 43.41 62.64
N LYS A 4 -14.48 42.46 62.80
CA LYS A 4 -14.17 41.11 63.26
C LYS A 4 -13.33 40.42 62.18
N LYS A 5 -12.12 39.99 62.54
CA LYS A 5 -11.38 38.98 61.78
C LYS A 5 -12.11 37.65 61.93
N HIS A 6 -12.52 37.06 60.81
CA HIS A 6 -12.91 35.66 60.77
C HIS A 6 -11.65 34.85 60.46
N ASP A 7 -11.09 34.19 61.48
CA ASP A 7 -10.06 33.17 61.29
C ASP A 7 -10.73 31.94 60.68
N VAL A 8 -10.65 31.81 59.36
CA VAL A 8 -11.08 30.59 58.66
C VAL A 8 -9.94 29.58 58.79
N SER A 9 -10.08 28.67 59.77
CA SER A 9 -9.17 27.56 60.00
C SER A 9 -9.04 26.67 58.75
N VAL A 10 -7.80 26.48 58.30
CA VAL A 10 -7.38 25.68 57.12
C VAL A 10 -7.46 24.18 57.44
N ILE A 11 -8.59 23.70 57.95
CA ILE A 11 -8.88 22.26 58.14
C ILE A 11 -9.39 21.62 56.84
N LYS A 12 -9.60 22.41 55.78
CA LYS A 12 -10.05 21.95 54.45
C LYS A 12 -8.90 21.90 53.43
N LYS A 13 -7.77 21.26 53.76
CA LYS A 13 -6.69 20.99 52.78
C LYS A 13 -7.15 20.17 51.58
N GLY A 14 -8.21 19.35 51.72
CA GLY A 14 -8.79 18.62 50.59
C GLY A 14 -9.52 19.50 49.58
N ILE A 15 -10.22 20.56 50.03
CA ILE A 15 -11.10 21.35 49.14
C ILE A 15 -10.30 22.36 48.30
N LEU A 16 -9.19 22.90 48.81
CA LEU A 16 -8.30 23.75 48.01
C LEU A 16 -7.52 22.95 46.96
N LEU A 17 -7.16 21.69 47.25
CA LEU A 17 -6.53 20.81 46.25
C LEU A 17 -7.52 20.46 45.14
N SER A 18 -8.78 20.19 45.50
CA SER A 18 -9.86 19.97 44.53
C SER A 18 -10.15 21.22 43.69
N LEU A 19 -10.11 22.42 44.26
CA LEU A 19 -10.32 23.65 43.50
C LEU A 19 -9.19 23.96 42.52
N VAL A 20 -7.96 23.56 42.80
CA VAL A 20 -6.82 23.79 41.88
C VAL A 20 -6.71 22.69 40.81
N LEU A 21 -7.19 21.47 41.08
CA LEU A 21 -7.20 20.36 40.12
C LEU A 21 -8.49 20.28 39.28
N LEU A 22 -9.61 20.88 39.73
CA LEU A 22 -10.93 20.78 39.06
C LEU A 22 -11.53 22.13 38.62
N SER A 23 -10.77 23.24 38.64
CA SER A 23 -11.24 24.50 38.03
C SER A 23 -10.63 24.71 36.63
N PRO A 24 -11.45 24.75 35.56
CA PRO A 24 -10.99 25.14 34.23
C PRO A 24 -10.66 26.63 34.11
N GLU A 25 -10.98 27.44 35.13
CA GLU A 25 -10.89 28.91 35.07
C GLU A 25 -9.48 29.49 35.19
N ILE A 26 -8.43 28.67 35.36
CA ILE A 26 -7.04 29.19 35.41
C ILE A 26 -6.34 29.10 34.04
N LEU A 27 -6.83 28.26 33.11
CA LEU A 27 -6.21 28.12 31.78
C LEU A 27 -6.75 29.13 30.74
N ALA A 28 -7.82 29.88 31.05
CA ALA A 28 -8.44 30.84 30.12
C ALA A 28 -7.84 32.27 30.19
N ALA A 29 -6.69 32.47 30.83
CA ALA A 29 -6.14 33.80 31.11
C ALA A 29 -4.95 34.21 30.22
N GLU A 30 -4.73 33.61 29.03
CA GLU A 30 -3.63 34.03 28.15
C GLU A 30 -3.91 35.33 27.38
N ASN A 31 -5.15 35.84 27.34
CA ASN A 31 -5.48 37.11 26.66
C ASN A 31 -6.15 38.17 27.55
N LEU A 32 -6.16 37.98 28.86
CA LEU A 32 -6.54 39.02 29.80
C LEU A 32 -5.28 39.52 30.50
N ASN A 33 -4.98 40.80 30.29
CA ASN A 33 -3.81 41.53 30.79
C ASN A 33 -3.86 41.73 32.32
N PHE A 34 -4.20 40.68 33.08
CA PHE A 34 -4.16 40.64 34.53
C PHE A 34 -2.86 40.00 34.97
N ASN A 35 -1.94 40.86 35.39
CA ASN A 35 -0.67 40.45 35.98
C ASN A 35 -0.92 39.88 37.39
N TYR A 36 -1.28 38.60 37.47
CA TYR A 36 -1.40 37.87 38.74
C TYR A 36 -0.02 37.38 39.19
N THR A 37 0.81 38.28 39.71
CA THR A 37 2.00 37.87 40.48
C THR A 37 1.57 37.36 41.85
N ARG A 38 1.12 36.10 41.94
CA ARG A 38 1.15 35.36 43.21
C ARG A 38 2.58 34.91 43.45
N ALA A 39 3.18 35.42 44.52
CA ALA A 39 4.58 35.21 44.86
C ALA A 39 5.00 33.77 45.21
N ASP A 40 4.10 32.79 45.24
CA ASP A 40 4.42 31.40 45.63
C ASP A 40 3.59 30.33 44.89
N ALA A 41 3.00 30.66 43.73
CA ALA A 41 2.40 29.62 42.89
C ALA A 41 3.53 29.02 42.03
N PRO A 42 3.99 27.78 42.28
CA PRO A 42 4.83 27.11 41.31
C PRO A 42 4.01 27.06 40.02
N GLY A 43 4.47 27.75 38.96
CA GLY A 43 3.92 27.51 37.63
C GLY A 43 3.91 26.01 37.40
N LEU A 44 2.84 25.48 36.80
CA LEU A 44 2.78 24.06 36.44
C LEU A 44 4.12 23.71 35.79
N ASP A 45 4.85 22.77 36.40
CA ASP A 45 6.12 22.28 35.87
C ASP A 45 5.89 21.97 34.38
N SER A 46 6.77 22.42 33.50
CA SER A 46 6.63 22.13 32.07
C SER A 46 6.56 20.62 31.80
N ARG A 47 7.09 19.80 32.71
CA ARG A 47 6.94 18.33 32.69
C ARG A 47 5.54 17.85 33.06
N LEU A 48 4.84 18.55 33.95
CA LEU A 48 3.42 18.29 34.26
C LEU A 48 2.53 18.67 33.08
N ALA A 49 2.83 19.77 32.38
CA ALA A 49 2.14 20.13 31.13
C ALA A 49 2.36 19.04 30.06
N LEU A 50 3.60 18.59 29.83
CA LEU A 50 3.89 17.50 28.88
C LEU A 50 3.25 16.16 29.24
N GLN A 51 2.98 15.91 30.53
CA GLN A 51 2.27 14.70 30.98
C GLN A 51 0.75 14.84 30.91
N ALA A 52 0.23 16.05 31.11
CA ALA A 52 -1.18 16.36 30.84
C ALA A 52 -1.49 16.24 29.34
N ASP A 53 -0.57 16.69 28.47
CA ASP A 53 -0.65 16.49 27.01
C ASP A 53 -0.63 15.01 26.60
N ALA A 54 -0.13 14.12 27.48
CA ALA A 54 -0.17 12.68 27.29
C ALA A 54 -1.45 12.02 27.83
N CYS A 55 -2.35 12.76 28.51
CA CYS A 55 -3.68 12.29 28.86
C CYS A 55 -4.68 12.80 27.81
N HIS A 56 -5.04 11.96 26.83
CA HIS A 56 -6.01 12.35 25.81
C HIS A 56 -7.46 12.18 26.29
N SER A 57 -8.29 13.15 25.95
CA SER A 57 -9.75 13.10 25.99
C SER A 57 -10.30 12.84 24.58
N LEU A 58 -11.61 12.63 24.46
CA LEU A 58 -12.26 12.52 23.15
C LEU A 58 -12.23 13.84 22.36
N GLY A 59 -11.96 14.97 23.02
CA GLY A 59 -11.85 16.28 22.36
C GLY A 59 -10.49 16.57 21.75
N ASP A 60 -9.47 15.74 22.02
CA ASP A 60 -8.10 15.98 21.56
C ASP A 60 -7.86 15.40 20.17
N PRO A 61 -6.98 15.99 19.34
CA PRO A 61 -6.72 15.50 17.99
C PRO A 61 -6.02 14.13 17.98
N MET A 62 -6.15 13.41 16.87
CA MET A 62 -5.52 12.11 16.66
C MET A 62 -4.87 12.00 15.28
N ASP A 63 -3.61 11.58 15.26
CA ASP A 63 -2.89 11.27 14.02
C ASP A 63 -3.19 9.83 13.57
N ILE A 64 -3.62 9.69 12.32
CA ILE A 64 -3.83 8.42 11.63
C ILE A 64 -2.95 8.40 10.38
N ARG A 65 -1.93 7.54 10.39
CA ARG A 65 -0.90 7.46 9.36
C ARG A 65 -1.18 6.28 8.43
N VAL A 66 -1.05 6.49 7.13
CA VAL A 66 -1.05 5.44 6.12
C VAL A 66 0.30 5.46 5.41
N ARG A 67 1.05 4.37 5.57
CA ARG A 67 2.39 4.18 5.02
C ARG A 67 2.36 3.12 3.92
N PHE A 68 3.07 3.40 2.84
CA PHE A 68 3.29 2.49 1.73
C PHE A 68 4.78 2.27 1.57
N ASN A 69 5.25 1.02 1.62
CA ASN A 69 6.64 0.70 1.29
C ASN A 69 6.70 -0.34 0.18
N ASN A 70 7.37 0.01 -0.91
CA ASN A 70 7.57 -0.86 -2.08
C ASN A 70 6.25 -1.46 -2.62
N VAL A 71 5.19 -0.66 -2.71
CA VAL A 71 3.86 -1.12 -3.14
C VAL A 71 3.58 -0.67 -4.57
N LYS A 72 3.15 -1.61 -5.41
CA LYS A 72 2.56 -1.32 -6.71
C LYS A 72 1.17 -0.72 -6.53
N MET A 73 1.02 0.56 -6.80
CA MET A 73 -0.22 1.32 -6.71
C MET A 73 -0.74 1.65 -8.12
N ALA A 74 -2.05 1.62 -8.32
CA ALA A 74 -2.64 1.90 -9.62
C ALA A 74 -4.05 2.48 -9.51
N SER A 75 -4.51 3.14 -10.57
CA SER A 75 -5.90 3.57 -10.68
C SER A 75 -6.80 2.46 -11.23
N LYS A 76 -8.11 2.60 -11.05
CA LYS A 76 -9.11 1.62 -11.48
C LYS A 76 -8.95 1.25 -12.97
N GLY A 77 -8.99 -0.06 -13.26
CA GLY A 77 -8.83 -0.66 -14.58
C GLY A 77 -7.42 -1.18 -14.88
N THR A 78 -6.46 -1.03 -13.96
CA THR A 78 -5.05 -1.38 -14.19
C THR A 78 -4.48 -2.18 -13.01
N GLN A 79 -3.49 -3.04 -13.27
CA GLN A 79 -2.96 -3.91 -12.23
C GLN A 79 -2.18 -3.09 -11.19
N GLY A 80 -2.51 -3.26 -9.91
CA GLY A 80 -1.90 -2.58 -8.77
C GLY A 80 -2.93 -2.30 -7.69
N LEU A 81 -2.50 -1.74 -6.57
CA LEU A 81 -3.35 -1.49 -5.41
C LEU A 81 -3.96 -0.08 -5.45
N THR A 82 -5.24 0.01 -5.08
CA THR A 82 -5.86 1.25 -4.61
C THR A 82 -6.17 1.07 -3.12
N ALA A 83 -5.82 2.06 -2.29
CA ALA A 83 -6.09 2.03 -0.86
C ALA A 83 -6.98 3.22 -0.48
N LYS A 84 -8.16 2.94 0.09
CA LYS A 84 -9.09 3.96 0.56
C LYS A 84 -9.18 3.92 2.08
N ILE A 85 -9.00 5.06 2.73
CA ILE A 85 -9.28 5.23 4.15
C ILE A 85 -10.53 6.10 4.31
N ALA A 86 -11.46 5.67 5.15
CA ALA A 86 -12.65 6.42 5.51
C ALA A 86 -12.73 6.57 7.03
N ILE A 87 -13.04 7.78 7.48
CA ILE A 87 -13.16 8.13 8.90
C ILE A 87 -14.50 8.83 9.07
N THR A 88 -15.30 8.34 10.00
CA THR A 88 -16.54 8.99 10.41
C THR A 88 -16.39 9.42 11.86
N GLY A 89 -16.73 10.66 12.17
CA GLY A 89 -16.70 11.20 13.53
C GLY A 89 -17.88 12.13 13.82
N PHE A 90 -17.90 12.66 15.04
CA PHE A 90 -18.93 13.57 15.51
C PHE A 90 -18.29 14.81 16.16
N PRO A 91 -18.94 15.99 16.09
CA PRO A 91 -18.48 17.14 16.85
C PRO A 91 -18.47 16.85 18.35
N TYR A 92 -17.37 17.18 19.02
CA TYR A 92 -17.21 16.95 20.46
C TYR A 92 -17.67 18.17 21.28
N PRO A 93 -18.63 18.03 22.23
CA PRO A 93 -19.03 19.14 23.08
C PRO A 93 -17.96 19.45 24.14
N LYS A 94 -17.51 20.71 24.21
CA LYS A 94 -16.62 21.23 25.26
C LYS A 94 -17.44 21.42 26.55
N SER A 95 -17.97 20.36 27.16
CA SER A 95 -18.68 20.51 28.44
C SER A 95 -17.71 20.47 29.61
N SER A 96 -17.56 21.60 30.32
CA SER A 96 -16.89 21.70 31.62
C SER A 96 -17.78 21.25 32.80
N SER A 97 -18.93 20.64 32.54
CA SER A 97 -19.79 20.13 33.61
C SER A 97 -19.18 18.85 34.17
N VAL A 98 -18.58 18.98 35.36
CA VAL A 98 -18.28 17.88 36.28
C VAL A 98 -19.41 16.87 36.25
N PHE A 99 -19.08 15.62 35.91
CA PHE A 99 -19.96 14.45 35.87
C PHE A 99 -21.08 14.55 36.92
N THR A 100 -22.28 14.91 36.47
CA THR A 100 -23.50 14.53 37.17
C THR A 100 -24.28 13.67 36.19
N SER A 101 -24.62 12.46 36.62
CA SER A 101 -25.41 11.47 35.89
C SER A 101 -26.81 11.95 35.46
N ALA A 102 -27.12 13.23 35.64
CA ALA A 102 -28.37 13.89 35.27
C ALA A 102 -28.25 14.82 34.05
N THR A 103 -27.04 15.20 33.59
CA THR A 103 -26.88 16.10 32.42
C THR A 103 -26.81 15.36 31.08
N LEU A 104 -26.72 14.02 31.09
CA LEU A 104 -26.81 13.19 29.87
C LEU A 104 -28.26 12.95 29.39
N GLN A 105 -29.27 13.46 30.10
CA GLN A 105 -30.64 13.55 29.57
C GLN A 105 -30.82 14.91 28.89
N TYR A 106 -30.24 15.09 27.70
CA TYR A 106 -30.64 16.20 26.84
C TYR A 106 -30.99 15.69 25.44
N VAL A 107 -32.28 15.81 25.16
CA VAL A 107 -33.04 15.31 24.01
C VAL A 107 -32.66 16.08 22.73
N PRO A 108 -32.52 15.44 21.56
CA PRO A 108 -32.63 16.16 20.29
C PRO A 108 -34.12 16.44 20.04
N ALA A 109 -34.62 17.54 20.58
CA ALA A 109 -35.89 18.12 20.14
C ALA A 109 -35.60 19.16 19.03
N PRO A 110 -36.43 19.24 17.98
CA PRO A 110 -36.28 20.25 16.92
C PRO A 110 -36.68 21.62 17.49
N GLY A 111 -35.69 22.37 17.98
CA GLY A 111 -35.86 23.68 18.60
C GLY A 111 -34.77 23.90 19.64
N GLY A 112 -33.78 24.72 19.29
CA GLY A 112 -32.49 24.82 19.95
C GLY A 112 -32.51 25.03 21.46
N LEU A 113 -31.55 24.38 22.13
CA LEU A 113 -31.21 24.49 23.55
C LEU A 113 -29.68 24.26 23.70
N PRO A 114 -29.06 24.64 24.84
CA PRO A 114 -27.73 25.24 24.98
C PRO A 114 -26.55 24.25 24.88
N GLY A 115 -26.59 23.41 23.87
CA GLY A 115 -25.44 22.76 23.25
C GLY A 115 -25.29 23.18 21.78
N THR A 116 -25.94 24.24 21.31
CA THR A 116 -25.92 24.68 19.91
C THR A 116 -24.94 25.83 19.65
N ASP A 117 -24.22 26.30 20.67
CA ASP A 117 -23.18 27.32 20.49
C ASP A 117 -21.94 26.65 19.88
N PRO A 118 -21.53 27.00 18.64
CA PRO A 118 -20.32 26.48 18.02
C PRO A 118 -19.07 26.72 18.89
N ASP A 119 -19.06 27.79 19.69
CA ASP A 119 -17.93 28.12 20.57
C ASP A 119 -17.73 27.09 21.69
N LEU A 120 -18.82 26.38 22.06
CA LEU A 120 -18.83 25.33 23.07
C LEU A 120 -18.65 23.92 22.50
N ARG A 121 -18.20 23.80 21.25
CA ARG A 121 -17.86 22.52 20.61
C ARG A 121 -16.47 22.56 19.98
N ASN A 122 -15.83 21.41 19.89
CA ASN A 122 -14.80 21.16 18.89
C ASN A 122 -15.54 20.70 17.64
N GLU A 123 -15.34 21.43 16.54
CA GLU A 123 -15.88 21.00 15.26
C GLU A 123 -15.09 19.79 14.75
N TRP A 124 -15.84 18.84 14.19
CA TRP A 124 -15.25 17.67 13.58
C TRP A 124 -14.66 18.05 12.22
N GLY A 125 -13.42 17.64 11.98
CA GLY A 125 -12.77 17.75 10.69
C GLY A 125 -11.57 16.83 10.60
N VAL A 126 -11.17 16.54 9.36
CA VAL A 126 -9.97 15.76 9.08
C VAL A 126 -9.04 16.59 8.21
N TYR A 127 -7.85 16.84 8.73
CA TYR A 127 -6.76 17.45 8.00
C TYR A 127 -5.90 16.35 7.37
N VAL A 128 -5.65 16.43 6.06
CA VAL A 128 -4.84 15.46 5.34
C VAL A 128 -3.64 16.13 4.70
N GLN A 129 -2.46 15.54 4.93
CA GLN A 129 -1.21 15.91 4.29
C GLN A 129 -0.37 14.66 4.03
N GLY A 130 0.59 14.75 3.13
CA GLY A 130 1.55 13.65 2.96
C GLY A 130 2.33 13.76 1.67
N SER A 131 3.20 12.78 1.48
CA SER A 131 3.98 12.66 0.24
C SER A 131 4.19 11.20 -0.13
N ALA A 132 4.35 10.96 -1.42
CA ALA A 132 4.74 9.68 -1.96
C ALA A 132 5.80 9.88 -3.04
N SER A 133 6.81 9.02 -3.02
CA SER A 133 7.87 8.98 -4.00
C SER A 133 8.06 7.57 -4.54
N GLY A 134 8.58 7.47 -5.75
CA GLY A 134 8.93 6.20 -6.35
C GLY A 134 9.09 6.29 -7.85
N ILE A 135 8.70 5.23 -8.56
CA ILE A 135 8.88 5.11 -10.00
C ILE A 135 7.52 5.05 -10.69
N MET A 136 7.29 5.97 -11.63
CA MET A 136 6.17 5.90 -12.56
C MET A 136 6.55 4.99 -13.72
N GLY A 137 5.58 4.21 -14.19
CA GLY A 137 5.80 3.40 -15.37
C GLY A 137 4.53 2.76 -15.86
N SER A 138 4.68 1.84 -16.79
CA SER A 138 3.62 0.96 -17.23
C SER A 138 4.16 -0.46 -17.25
N TYR A 139 3.25 -1.41 -17.06
CA TYR A 139 3.55 -2.78 -17.42
C TYR A 139 3.39 -2.87 -18.92
N THR A 140 4.50 -2.97 -19.63
CA THR A 140 4.46 -3.42 -21.00
C THR A 140 4.36 -4.94 -20.95
N THR A 141 3.34 -5.51 -21.58
CA THR A 141 3.50 -6.82 -22.19
C THR A 141 4.53 -6.61 -23.29
N GLY A 142 5.79 -6.93 -23.01
CA GLY A 142 6.89 -6.79 -23.95
C GLY A 142 6.60 -7.69 -25.14
N ASN A 143 6.12 -7.07 -26.23
CA ASN A 143 5.63 -7.67 -27.47
C ASN A 143 4.40 -8.61 -27.34
N PRO A 144 3.41 -8.55 -28.27
CA PRO A 144 2.59 -9.74 -28.52
C PRO A 144 3.57 -10.89 -28.79
N ALA A 145 3.27 -12.10 -28.28
CA ALA A 145 4.11 -13.30 -28.42
C ALA A 145 4.94 -13.19 -29.70
N ALA A 146 6.27 -13.06 -29.58
CA ALA A 146 7.10 -13.07 -30.77
C ALA A 146 6.85 -14.44 -31.39
N GLU A 147 6.06 -14.46 -32.47
CA GLU A 147 5.86 -15.65 -33.27
C GLU A 147 7.22 -15.92 -33.94
N GLU A 148 8.11 -16.60 -33.24
CA GLU A 148 9.34 -17.08 -33.84
C GLU A 148 8.94 -18.20 -34.81
N THR A 149 9.02 -17.89 -36.10
CA THR A 149 8.86 -18.89 -37.16
C THR A 149 10.15 -19.65 -37.27
N VAL A 150 10.17 -20.88 -36.78
CA VAL A 150 11.31 -21.79 -36.94
C VAL A 150 11.15 -22.55 -38.25
N PHE A 151 12.16 -22.46 -39.10
CA PHE A 151 12.22 -23.21 -40.36
C PHE A 151 12.87 -24.57 -40.16
N GLN A 152 12.32 -25.59 -40.83
CA GLN A 152 12.74 -26.98 -40.72
C GLN A 152 12.93 -27.61 -42.10
N ASN A 153 13.52 -28.81 -42.10
CA ASN A 153 13.79 -29.59 -43.30
C ASN A 153 14.60 -28.80 -44.35
N PRO A 154 15.81 -28.32 -44.00
CA PRO A 154 16.63 -27.59 -44.93
C PRO A 154 17.11 -28.51 -46.06
N PHE A 155 17.12 -27.94 -47.26
CA PHE A 155 17.61 -28.59 -48.46
C PHE A 155 18.35 -27.59 -49.36
N CYS A 156 19.23 -28.08 -50.22
CA CYS A 156 19.97 -27.24 -51.15
C CYS A 156 20.10 -27.90 -52.53
N PHE A 157 20.57 -27.15 -53.52
CA PHE A 157 20.87 -27.68 -54.85
C PHE A 157 22.35 -27.54 -55.20
N ASP A 158 22.95 -28.49 -55.90
CA ASP A 158 24.33 -28.33 -56.40
C ASP A 158 24.36 -28.65 -57.90
N ARG A 159 25.07 -27.83 -58.67
CA ARG A 159 25.18 -27.97 -60.13
C ARG A 159 25.77 -29.31 -60.56
N ARG A 160 26.53 -29.98 -59.68
CA ARG A 160 27.13 -31.30 -59.92
C ARG A 160 26.12 -32.44 -59.72
N VAL A 161 24.94 -32.16 -59.18
CA VAL A 161 23.90 -33.14 -58.87
C VAL A 161 22.64 -32.78 -59.64
N ALA A 162 22.58 -33.24 -60.90
CA ALA A 162 21.48 -32.96 -61.81
C ALA A 162 20.83 -34.26 -62.34
N ASN A 163 19.52 -34.23 -62.58
CA ASN A 163 18.74 -35.28 -63.20
C ASN A 163 17.57 -34.66 -64.02
N PRO A 164 17.37 -35.06 -65.28
CA PRO A 164 16.28 -34.56 -66.12
C PRO A 164 14.89 -34.61 -65.48
N GLY A 165 14.61 -35.50 -64.54
CA GLY A 165 13.31 -35.59 -63.87
C GLY A 165 12.95 -34.46 -62.89
N PHE A 166 13.77 -33.40 -62.80
CA PHE A 166 13.62 -32.31 -61.83
C PHE A 166 13.48 -30.94 -62.52
N ASP A 167 12.59 -30.82 -63.51
CA ASP A 167 12.41 -29.59 -64.30
C ASP A 167 12.16 -28.34 -63.44
N VAL A 168 11.43 -28.50 -62.33
CA VAL A 168 11.06 -27.42 -61.40
C VAL A 168 12.27 -26.71 -60.78
N SER A 169 13.42 -27.39 -60.69
CA SER A 169 14.68 -26.85 -60.15
C SER A 169 15.77 -26.75 -61.23
N MET A 170 15.37 -26.62 -62.50
CA MET A 170 16.29 -26.65 -63.64
C MET A 170 17.15 -27.92 -63.69
N HIS A 171 16.50 -29.06 -63.45
CA HIS A 171 17.09 -30.40 -63.36
C HIS A 171 18.02 -30.63 -62.17
N LEU A 172 18.05 -29.77 -61.14
CA LEU A 172 18.90 -29.98 -59.97
C LEU A 172 18.20 -30.82 -58.90
N ILE A 173 18.86 -31.86 -58.38
CA ILE A 173 18.24 -32.71 -57.36
C ILE A 173 18.27 -31.97 -56.01
N PRO A 174 17.14 -31.86 -55.28
CA PRO A 174 17.15 -31.32 -53.92
C PRO A 174 17.91 -32.25 -52.97
N ILE A 175 18.87 -31.70 -52.25
CA ILE A 175 19.71 -32.41 -51.28
C ILE A 175 19.25 -32.02 -49.88
N TYR A 176 18.60 -32.94 -49.17
CA TYR A 176 18.07 -32.71 -47.83
C TYR A 176 19.12 -32.98 -46.75
N GLN A 177 19.12 -32.18 -45.68
CA GLN A 177 19.98 -32.41 -44.51
C GLN A 177 19.54 -33.64 -43.71
N TYR A 178 18.22 -33.85 -43.60
CA TYR A 178 17.64 -34.88 -42.75
C TYR A 178 17.02 -36.01 -43.56
N ARG A 179 17.01 -37.22 -42.97
CA ARG A 179 16.47 -38.43 -43.60
C ARG A 179 14.94 -38.42 -43.74
N SER A 180 14.26 -37.63 -42.93
CA SER A 180 12.81 -37.47 -42.94
C SER A 180 12.41 -36.00 -42.84
N ASP A 181 11.24 -35.68 -43.37
CA ASP A 181 10.59 -34.39 -43.17
C ASP A 181 10.11 -34.23 -41.71
N PRO A 182 9.59 -33.05 -41.32
CA PRO A 182 9.13 -32.79 -39.95
C PRO A 182 7.91 -33.62 -39.52
N TYR A 183 7.20 -34.24 -40.47
CA TYR A 183 6.04 -35.09 -40.24
C TYR A 183 6.41 -36.58 -40.19
N GLY A 184 7.71 -36.91 -40.28
CA GLY A 184 8.22 -38.27 -40.22
C GLY A 184 8.19 -39.02 -41.56
N ASN A 185 7.84 -38.36 -42.67
CA ASN A 185 7.91 -38.98 -43.98
C ASN A 185 9.36 -39.05 -44.46
N PRO A 186 9.82 -40.18 -45.04
CA PRO A 186 11.17 -40.28 -45.59
C PRO A 186 11.38 -39.25 -46.70
N ASN A 187 12.50 -38.52 -46.66
CA ASN A 187 12.91 -37.66 -47.77
C ASN A 187 13.45 -38.56 -48.90
N PRO A 188 12.75 -38.70 -50.05
CA PRO A 188 13.11 -39.67 -51.09
C PRO A 188 14.45 -39.37 -51.78
N TYR A 189 14.98 -38.15 -51.57
CA TYR A 189 16.23 -37.67 -52.17
C TYR A 189 17.37 -37.54 -51.15
N TYR A 190 17.15 -37.94 -49.89
CA TYR A 190 18.22 -38.00 -48.90
C TYR A 190 19.27 -39.04 -49.31
N LYS A 191 20.54 -38.65 -49.26
CA LYS A 191 21.69 -39.52 -49.48
C LYS A 191 22.76 -39.21 -48.44
N ASP A 192 23.25 -40.25 -47.77
CA ASP A 192 24.28 -40.11 -46.74
C ASP A 192 25.50 -39.34 -47.28
N GLY A 193 25.93 -38.32 -46.53
CA GLY A 193 27.10 -37.49 -46.85
C GLY A 193 26.92 -36.49 -48.01
N TYR A 194 25.78 -36.47 -48.70
CA TYR A 194 25.55 -35.47 -49.77
C TYR A 194 25.41 -34.05 -49.21
N TRP A 195 24.74 -33.90 -48.07
CA TRP A 195 24.58 -32.60 -47.43
C TRP A 195 25.94 -31.97 -47.09
N ASP A 196 26.80 -32.70 -46.36
CA ASP A 196 28.13 -32.20 -45.95
C ASP A 196 29.03 -31.91 -47.16
N LYS A 197 28.88 -32.68 -48.24
CA LYS A 197 29.70 -32.52 -49.45
C LYS A 197 29.30 -31.31 -50.30
N TYR A 198 28.00 -30.98 -50.36
CA TYR A 198 27.45 -30.04 -51.35
C TYR A 198 26.77 -28.81 -50.75
N CYS A 199 26.29 -28.88 -49.50
CA CYS A 199 25.45 -27.85 -48.88
C CYS A 199 26.12 -27.15 -47.68
N SER A 200 27.12 -27.74 -47.02
CA SER A 200 27.67 -27.25 -45.73
C SER A 200 28.23 -25.83 -45.74
N ASN A 201 28.68 -25.33 -46.90
CA ASN A 201 29.34 -24.03 -47.04
C ASN A 201 28.40 -22.92 -47.52
N LYS A 202 27.09 -23.19 -47.58
CA LYS A 202 26.11 -22.22 -48.05
C LYS A 202 25.57 -21.39 -46.89
N PRO A 203 25.25 -20.11 -47.12
CA PRO A 203 24.65 -19.28 -46.08
C PRO A 203 23.30 -19.86 -45.67
N ASP A 204 23.17 -20.14 -44.38
CA ASP A 204 21.91 -20.51 -43.74
C ASP A 204 21.15 -19.21 -43.41
N ASN A 205 20.22 -18.85 -44.29
CA ASN A 205 19.37 -17.68 -44.13
C ASN A 205 17.95 -18.17 -43.87
N ALA A 206 17.67 -18.76 -42.71
CA ALA A 206 16.34 -19.24 -42.34
C ALA A 206 15.31 -18.09 -42.31
N ASP A 207 14.55 -17.93 -43.39
CA ASP A 207 13.55 -16.88 -43.59
C ASP A 207 12.47 -17.33 -44.60
N LEU A 208 11.31 -16.66 -44.58
CA LEU A 208 10.17 -16.86 -45.49
C LEU A 208 10.56 -16.74 -46.97
N ASN A 209 11.58 -15.94 -47.31
CA ASN A 209 12.11 -15.83 -48.67
C ASN A 209 12.69 -17.16 -49.20
N TRP A 210 13.05 -18.09 -48.32
CA TRP A 210 13.68 -19.38 -48.65
C TRP A 210 12.81 -20.58 -48.29
N TYR A 211 11.57 -20.33 -47.86
CA TYR A 211 10.60 -21.36 -47.53
C TYR A 211 9.96 -21.95 -48.79
N TRP A 212 10.12 -23.25 -48.99
CA TRP A 212 9.64 -23.99 -50.15
C TRP A 212 9.05 -25.35 -49.71
N PRO A 213 7.79 -25.38 -49.25
CA PRO A 213 7.18 -26.56 -48.65
C PRO A 213 6.79 -27.65 -49.64
N ASP A 214 6.38 -27.26 -50.85
CA ASP A 214 6.04 -28.19 -51.92
C ASP A 214 7.05 -28.05 -53.05
N TYR A 215 7.97 -29.02 -53.13
CA TYR A 215 9.01 -29.07 -54.15
C TYR A 215 8.47 -28.88 -55.58
N TYR A 216 7.31 -29.46 -55.91
CA TYR A 216 6.77 -29.39 -57.27
C TYR A 216 6.06 -28.05 -57.57
N ASN A 217 5.72 -27.29 -56.53
CA ASN A 217 5.03 -26.01 -56.62
C ASN A 217 5.83 -24.92 -55.89
N PRO A 218 6.89 -24.36 -56.51
CA PRO A 218 7.69 -23.31 -55.88
C PRO A 218 6.82 -22.10 -55.52
N PRO A 219 7.01 -21.52 -54.33
CA PRO A 219 6.16 -20.44 -53.85
C PRO A 219 6.18 -19.23 -54.79
N VAL A 220 5.01 -18.62 -54.92
CA VAL A 220 4.75 -17.42 -55.74
C VAL A 220 4.62 -16.15 -54.90
N THR A 221 4.58 -16.26 -53.57
CA THR A 221 4.45 -15.12 -52.66
C THR A 221 5.76 -14.37 -52.50
N ASN A 222 5.67 -13.04 -52.42
CA ASN A 222 6.79 -12.10 -52.40
C ASN A 222 7.07 -11.62 -50.96
N TYR A 223 8.28 -11.87 -50.44
CA TYR A 223 8.72 -11.44 -49.10
C TYR A 223 9.94 -10.49 -49.15
N GLY A 224 10.09 -9.74 -50.25
CA GLY A 224 11.05 -8.64 -50.39
C GLY A 224 12.05 -8.77 -51.55
N ASN A 225 12.38 -10.00 -51.98
CA ASN A 225 13.41 -10.27 -53.00
C ASN A 225 12.92 -10.97 -54.29
N GLY A 226 11.62 -10.98 -54.56
CA GLY A 226 11.03 -11.85 -55.59
C GLY A 226 10.61 -13.20 -54.98
N SER A 227 9.57 -13.83 -55.52
CA SER A 227 9.24 -15.21 -55.13
C SER A 227 10.30 -16.20 -55.62
N ILE A 228 10.38 -17.41 -55.06
CA ILE A 228 11.32 -18.45 -55.52
C ILE A 228 11.09 -18.73 -57.00
N LYS A 229 9.82 -18.84 -57.41
CA LYS A 229 9.45 -19.05 -58.82
C LYS A 229 9.92 -17.90 -59.71
N GLU A 230 9.71 -16.65 -59.29
CA GLU A 230 10.19 -15.48 -60.02
C GLU A 230 11.72 -15.44 -60.11
N ASN A 231 12.44 -15.79 -59.05
CA ASN A 231 13.90 -15.83 -59.07
C ASN A 231 14.46 -16.94 -59.97
N ILE A 232 13.79 -18.08 -60.05
CA ILE A 232 14.18 -19.12 -61.01
C ILE A 232 13.95 -18.61 -62.44
N SER A 233 12.75 -18.10 -62.74
CA SER A 233 12.37 -17.67 -64.10
C SER A 233 13.07 -16.38 -64.58
N ARG A 234 13.23 -15.37 -63.72
CA ARG A 234 13.94 -14.12 -64.03
C ARG A 234 15.39 -14.41 -64.39
N VAL A 235 16.04 -15.25 -63.59
CA VAL A 235 17.45 -15.54 -63.79
C VAL A 235 17.64 -16.61 -64.88
N GLU A 236 16.63 -17.40 -65.23
CA GLU A 236 16.63 -18.24 -66.44
C GLU A 236 16.75 -17.40 -67.72
N SER A 237 16.00 -16.29 -67.84
CA SER A 237 16.15 -15.35 -68.96
C SER A 237 17.53 -14.66 -69.03
N GLU A 238 18.31 -14.72 -67.95
CA GLU A 238 19.67 -14.17 -67.83
C GLU A 238 20.76 -15.26 -67.66
N GLY A 239 20.41 -16.55 -67.81
CA GLY A 239 21.35 -17.70 -67.74
C GLY A 239 21.85 -18.11 -66.34
N GLY A 240 21.28 -17.58 -65.25
CA GLY A 240 21.77 -17.77 -63.89
C GLY A 240 20.80 -18.46 -62.90
N GLY A 241 19.65 -18.99 -63.31
CA GLY A 241 18.71 -19.66 -62.41
C GLY A 241 19.34 -20.83 -61.61
N THR A 242 20.22 -21.60 -62.24
CA THR A 242 21.02 -22.63 -61.56
C THR A 242 22.04 -22.05 -60.58
N LYS A 243 22.47 -20.79 -60.76
CA LYS A 243 23.35 -20.08 -59.83
C LYS A 243 22.61 -19.77 -58.54
N PHE A 244 21.41 -19.18 -58.69
CA PHE A 244 20.51 -18.85 -57.60
C PHE A 244 20.17 -20.07 -56.74
N LEU A 245 19.75 -21.17 -57.37
CA LEU A 245 19.46 -22.42 -56.67
C LEU A 245 20.70 -22.99 -55.98
N SER A 246 21.88 -22.87 -56.62
CA SER A 246 23.12 -23.39 -56.06
C SER A 246 23.74 -22.55 -54.95
N SER A 247 23.30 -21.32 -54.72
CA SER A 247 23.91 -20.42 -53.73
C SER A 247 23.16 -20.34 -52.39
N HIS A 248 21.99 -20.96 -52.26
CA HIS A 248 21.13 -20.82 -51.08
C HIS A 248 20.74 -22.17 -50.47
N ILE A 249 20.32 -22.11 -49.20
CA ILE A 249 19.60 -23.17 -48.49
C ILE A 249 18.11 -22.78 -48.49
N PHE A 250 17.25 -23.76 -48.70
CA PHE A 250 15.79 -23.65 -48.72
C PHE A 250 15.18 -24.54 -47.64
N PHE A 251 13.93 -24.28 -47.24
CA PHE A 251 13.29 -24.96 -46.10
C PHE A 251 11.94 -25.56 -46.48
N GLY A 252 11.79 -26.87 -46.28
CA GLY A 252 10.56 -27.60 -46.61
C GLY A 252 9.48 -27.56 -45.52
N GLY A 253 9.80 -27.12 -44.31
CA GLY A 253 8.85 -27.02 -43.20
C GLY A 253 9.02 -25.72 -42.42
N LYS A 254 7.96 -25.31 -41.72
CA LYS A 254 8.04 -24.27 -40.69
C LYS A 254 7.00 -24.54 -39.63
N TYR A 255 7.29 -24.12 -38.40
CA TYR A 255 6.30 -24.07 -37.34
C TYR A 255 6.50 -22.78 -36.55
N THR A 256 5.42 -22.31 -35.95
CA THR A 256 5.46 -21.14 -35.09
C THR A 256 5.64 -21.61 -33.66
N ILE A 257 6.68 -21.12 -32.99
CA ILE A 257 6.76 -21.21 -31.54
C ILE A 257 5.99 -20.03 -30.99
N ASN A 258 4.89 -20.31 -30.29
CA ASN A 258 4.25 -19.32 -29.45
C ASN A 258 5.07 -19.25 -28.16
N GLU A 259 5.99 -18.29 -28.07
CA GLU A 259 6.54 -17.96 -26.76
C GLU A 259 5.37 -17.49 -25.87
N ASN A 260 5.24 -18.06 -24.68
CA ASN A 260 4.33 -17.52 -23.67
C ASN A 260 4.67 -16.04 -23.51
N PRO A 261 3.68 -15.13 -23.48
CA PRO A 261 3.98 -13.72 -23.30
C PRO A 261 4.87 -13.58 -22.07
N ASP A 262 5.99 -12.89 -22.24
CA ASP A 262 6.88 -12.55 -21.14
C ASP A 262 6.03 -12.01 -20.00
N LYS A 263 6.32 -12.48 -18.77
CA LYS A 263 5.67 -11.93 -17.58
C LYS A 263 5.72 -10.41 -17.69
N PRO A 264 4.59 -9.70 -17.50
CA PRO A 264 4.53 -8.27 -17.74
C PRO A 264 5.68 -7.58 -17.00
N VAL A 265 6.55 -6.91 -17.76
CA VAL A 265 7.72 -6.22 -17.22
C VAL A 265 7.31 -4.79 -16.93
N PHE A 266 7.58 -4.33 -15.72
CA PHE A 266 7.43 -2.92 -15.38
C PHE A 266 8.53 -2.13 -16.08
N VAL A 267 8.16 -1.28 -17.02
CA VAL A 267 9.07 -0.34 -17.66
C VAL A 267 8.92 1.00 -16.95
N GLY A 268 9.91 1.33 -16.14
CA GLY A 268 9.98 2.63 -15.46
C GLY A 268 10.25 3.74 -16.48
N ALA A 269 9.45 4.80 -16.41
CA ALA A 269 9.54 5.93 -17.34
C ALA A 269 10.05 7.22 -16.66
N GLY A 270 10.24 7.18 -15.33
CA GLY A 270 10.81 8.28 -14.55
C GLY A 270 10.49 8.12 -13.06
N GLY A 271 11.29 8.78 -12.21
CA GLY A 271 10.94 8.94 -10.81
C GLY A 271 9.80 9.95 -10.65
N PHE A 272 8.99 9.79 -9.61
CA PHE A 272 8.02 10.79 -9.19
C PHE A 272 8.21 11.13 -7.72
N ASP A 273 7.88 12.38 -7.40
CA ASP A 273 7.72 12.87 -6.05
C ASP A 273 6.43 13.69 -6.05
N ASN A 274 5.45 13.25 -5.28
CA ASN A 274 4.16 13.89 -5.19
C ASN A 274 3.91 14.27 -3.73
N THR A 275 3.79 15.57 -3.48
CA THR A 275 3.34 16.10 -2.19
C THR A 275 1.88 16.49 -2.32
N LEU A 276 1.06 15.98 -1.41
CA LEU A 276 -0.31 16.42 -1.28
C LEU A 276 -0.32 17.72 -0.48
N GLU A 277 -0.75 18.81 -1.12
CA GLU A 277 -1.03 20.06 -0.41
C GLU A 277 -2.04 19.81 0.72
N PRO A 278 -1.82 20.39 1.89
CA PRO A 278 -2.73 20.19 3.01
C PRO A 278 -4.17 20.60 2.69
N VAL A 279 -5.11 19.68 2.93
CA VAL A 279 -6.54 19.94 2.81
C VAL A 279 -7.24 19.62 4.12
N THR A 280 -8.11 20.52 4.57
CA THR A 280 -9.04 20.28 5.68
C THR A 280 -10.42 19.98 5.10
N ASP A 281 -11.04 18.92 5.60
CA ASP A 281 -12.43 18.55 5.29
C ASP A 281 -13.23 18.45 6.59
N ASP A 282 -14.23 19.31 6.73
CA ASP A 282 -15.09 19.41 7.92
C ASP A 282 -16.31 18.46 7.84
N SER A 283 -16.36 17.57 6.84
CA SER A 283 -17.41 16.57 6.71
C SER A 283 -17.33 15.54 7.85
N PRO A 284 -18.46 15.22 8.51
CA PRO A 284 -18.55 14.10 9.46
C PRO A 284 -18.14 12.76 8.85
N ASN A 285 -18.25 12.61 7.52
CA ASN A 285 -17.82 11.45 6.78
C ASN A 285 -16.70 11.85 5.84
N PHE A 286 -15.47 11.58 6.26
CA PHE A 286 -14.28 11.82 5.46
C PHE A 286 -13.86 10.54 4.74
N SER A 287 -13.42 10.66 3.48
CA SER A 287 -12.73 9.56 2.83
C SER A 287 -11.66 10.04 1.87
N TYR A 288 -10.53 9.33 1.87
CA TYR A 288 -9.40 9.61 1.01
C TYR A 288 -8.98 8.33 0.29
N THR A 289 -8.68 8.43 -1.00
CA THR A 289 -8.22 7.31 -1.84
C THR A 289 -6.81 7.56 -2.34
N PHE A 290 -5.93 6.59 -2.11
CA PHE A 290 -4.54 6.51 -2.59
C PHE A 290 -4.43 5.53 -3.77
N PRO A 291 -3.67 5.86 -4.83
CA PRO A 291 -3.10 7.19 -5.09
C PRO A 291 -4.22 8.20 -5.38
N PRO A 292 -4.04 9.50 -5.07
CA PRO A 292 -5.05 10.53 -5.36
C PRO A 292 -5.38 10.55 -6.85
N THR A 293 -6.66 10.43 -7.20
CA THR A 293 -7.14 10.43 -8.59
C THR A 293 -7.10 11.80 -9.26
N GLY A 294 -6.50 12.82 -8.62
CA GLY A 294 -6.53 14.21 -9.05
C GLY A 294 -5.14 14.81 -9.14
N ASN A 295 -4.46 14.56 -10.27
CA ASN A 295 -3.47 15.41 -10.95
C ASN A 295 -2.71 14.57 -11.99
N ALA A 296 -3.44 13.78 -12.77
CA ALA A 296 -3.02 13.59 -14.15
C ALA A 296 -3.21 14.94 -14.84
N SER A 297 -2.23 15.86 -14.67
CA SER A 297 -1.94 16.76 -15.78
C SER A 297 -1.90 15.87 -17.02
N ALA A 298 -2.63 16.28 -18.07
CA ALA A 298 -2.90 15.53 -19.29
C ALA A 298 -1.66 15.13 -20.11
N SER A 299 -0.49 15.07 -19.48
CA SER A 299 0.85 14.78 -20.00
C SER A 299 1.46 13.51 -19.40
N TYR A 300 0.87 12.87 -18.37
CA TYR A 300 1.39 11.61 -17.82
C TYR A 300 0.50 10.41 -18.16
N ASN A 301 0.85 9.69 -19.23
CA ASN A 301 0.19 8.47 -19.71
C ASN A 301 0.53 7.20 -18.87
N TYR A 302 0.80 7.35 -17.57
CA TYR A 302 1.25 6.23 -16.73
C TYR A 302 0.08 5.66 -15.92
N SER A 303 -0.17 4.36 -16.08
CA SER A 303 -1.23 3.60 -15.43
C SER A 303 -0.86 3.01 -14.07
N THR A 304 0.44 2.95 -13.74
CA THR A 304 0.91 2.25 -12.53
C THR A 304 2.13 2.94 -11.91
N PHE A 305 2.16 2.95 -10.59
CA PHE A 305 3.21 3.55 -9.77
C PHE A 305 3.81 2.45 -8.90
N MET A 306 5.14 2.36 -8.85
CA MET A 306 5.82 1.69 -7.75
C MET A 306 6.11 2.76 -6.70
N VAL A 307 5.42 2.70 -5.56
CA VAL A 307 5.67 3.60 -4.43
C VAL A 307 6.77 2.96 -3.59
N ASP A 308 7.97 3.55 -3.65
CA ASP A 308 9.10 3.07 -2.84
C ASP A 308 8.86 3.44 -1.37
N LYS A 309 8.45 4.70 -1.14
CA LYS A 309 8.07 5.24 0.16
C LYS A 309 6.94 6.25 0.01
N GLY A 310 5.87 6.06 0.75
CA GLY A 310 4.80 7.04 0.91
C GLY A 310 4.30 7.08 2.35
N GLU A 311 4.07 8.29 2.86
CA GLU A 311 3.44 8.50 4.15
C GLU A 311 2.42 9.62 4.04
N PHE A 312 1.20 9.30 4.45
CA PHE A 312 0.09 10.24 4.53
C PHE A 312 -0.44 10.26 5.95
N ILE A 313 -0.66 11.46 6.46
CA ILE A 313 -1.15 11.71 7.81
C ILE A 313 -2.53 12.33 7.67
N LEU A 314 -3.51 11.64 8.24
CA LEU A 314 -4.86 12.11 8.46
C LEU A 314 -4.96 12.50 9.93
N ARG A 315 -5.03 13.79 10.23
CA ARG A 315 -5.22 14.31 11.58
C ARG A 315 -6.69 14.64 11.78
N ALA A 316 -7.37 13.82 12.58
CA ALA A 316 -8.70 14.19 13.07
C ALA A 316 -8.56 15.35 14.06
N SER A 317 -9.47 16.33 13.97
CA SER A 317 -9.52 17.49 14.87
C SER A 317 -9.80 17.08 16.32
N ASP A 318 -10.55 15.99 16.50
CA ASP A 318 -10.81 15.37 17.79
C ASP A 318 -10.84 13.83 17.68
N ARG A 319 -10.96 13.15 18.83
CA ARG A 319 -10.96 11.69 18.98
C ARG A 319 -12.37 11.11 19.04
N GLU A 320 -13.41 11.89 18.80
CA GLU A 320 -14.81 11.44 18.80
C GLU A 320 -15.16 10.70 17.49
N ILE A 321 -14.37 9.65 17.21
CA ILE A 321 -14.45 8.82 16.01
C ILE A 321 -15.53 7.76 16.21
N ALA A 322 -16.41 7.63 15.22
CA ALA A 322 -17.47 6.63 15.15
C ALA A 322 -17.01 5.36 14.42
N SER A 323 -16.27 5.52 13.33
CA SER A 323 -15.71 4.40 12.58
C SER A 323 -14.48 4.78 11.78
N ILE A 324 -13.61 3.79 11.59
CA ILE A 324 -12.47 3.85 10.67
C ILE A 324 -12.60 2.65 9.74
N THR A 325 -12.39 2.86 8.45
CA THR A 325 -12.37 1.77 7.46
C THR A 325 -11.18 1.95 6.52
N LEU A 326 -10.31 0.95 6.45
CA LEU A 326 -9.30 0.81 5.41
C LEU A 326 -9.78 -0.23 4.40
N THR A 327 -9.95 0.18 3.15
CA THR A 327 -10.28 -0.69 2.02
C THR A 327 -9.09 -0.78 1.09
N LEU A 328 -8.64 -2.00 0.82
CA LEU A 328 -7.60 -2.31 -0.15
C LEU A 328 -8.27 -2.99 -1.34
N SER A 329 -8.14 -2.41 -2.53
CA SER A 329 -8.78 -2.93 -3.74
C SER A 329 -7.73 -3.20 -4.83
N ASP A 330 -7.80 -4.35 -5.49
CA ASP A 330 -7.02 -4.59 -6.71
C ASP A 330 -7.60 -3.74 -7.85
N GLY A 331 -6.76 -2.89 -8.45
CA GLY A 331 -7.16 -1.98 -9.51
C GLY A 331 -7.65 -2.68 -10.77
N LYS A 332 -7.28 -3.93 -11.04
CA LYS A 332 -7.68 -4.68 -12.23
C LYS A 332 -8.92 -5.53 -12.00
N THR A 333 -8.95 -6.33 -10.94
CA THR A 333 -10.06 -7.25 -10.65
C THR A 333 -11.18 -6.58 -9.85
N GLY A 334 -10.86 -5.53 -9.09
CA GLY A 334 -11.78 -4.90 -8.15
C GLY A 334 -12.01 -5.71 -6.88
N GLU A 335 -11.26 -6.79 -6.65
CA GLU A 335 -11.33 -7.56 -5.41
C GLU A 335 -10.86 -6.73 -4.22
N GLU A 336 -11.58 -6.83 -3.10
CA GLU A 336 -11.35 -5.98 -1.93
C GLU A 336 -11.02 -6.78 -0.66
N SER A 337 -10.14 -6.21 0.16
CA SER A 337 -9.96 -6.58 1.57
C SER A 337 -10.23 -5.37 2.44
N VAL A 338 -11.21 -5.50 3.33
CA VAL A 338 -11.71 -4.43 4.19
C VAL A 338 -11.25 -4.65 5.63
N PHE A 339 -10.81 -3.59 6.28
CA PHE A 339 -10.52 -3.54 7.70
C PHE A 339 -11.38 -2.44 8.31
N GLU A 340 -12.32 -2.83 9.17
CA GLU A 340 -13.33 -1.92 9.71
C GLU A 340 -13.29 -1.93 11.23
N TRP A 341 -13.37 -0.74 11.83
CA TRP A 341 -13.64 -0.55 13.24
C TRP A 341 -14.88 0.31 13.43
N LYS A 342 -15.72 -0.09 14.38
CA LYS A 342 -16.96 0.63 14.70
C LYS A 342 -17.08 0.83 16.20
N ARG A 343 -17.50 2.02 16.59
CA ARG A 343 -17.88 2.33 17.96
C ARG A 343 -19.25 1.73 18.26
N LYS A 344 -19.43 1.22 19.48
CA LYS A 344 -20.76 0.81 19.93
C LYS A 344 -21.56 2.06 20.28
N LEU A 345 -22.70 2.23 19.61
CA LEU A 345 -23.62 3.32 19.88
C LEU A 345 -24.80 2.83 20.73
N GLN A 346 -25.24 3.66 21.67
CA GLN A 346 -26.48 3.47 22.43
C GLN A 346 -27.67 4.06 21.66
N GLY A 347 -28.88 3.79 22.16
CA GLY A 347 -30.10 4.43 21.65
C GLY A 347 -29.95 5.95 21.67
N GLY A 348 -30.22 6.59 20.52
CA GLY A 348 -30.01 8.03 20.31
C GLY A 348 -28.70 8.41 19.60
N GLY A 349 -27.86 7.44 19.24
CA GLY A 349 -26.66 7.67 18.40
C GLY A 349 -25.39 8.05 19.16
N TYR A 350 -25.41 8.01 20.49
CA TYR A 350 -24.27 8.33 21.34
C TYR A 350 -23.33 7.15 21.52
N ALA A 351 -22.02 7.40 21.56
CA ALA A 351 -21.05 6.37 21.89
C ALA A 351 -21.24 5.84 23.33
N SER A 352 -21.10 4.52 23.47
CA SER A 352 -21.23 3.83 24.77
C SER A 352 -19.91 3.70 25.55
N ASP A 353 -18.78 3.89 24.87
CA ASP A 353 -17.42 3.71 25.40
C ASP A 353 -16.40 4.45 24.53
N ASN A 354 -15.11 4.35 24.85
CA ASN A 354 -14.00 4.95 24.09
C ASN A 354 -13.38 3.98 23.06
N ASN A 355 -14.04 2.85 22.78
CA ASN A 355 -13.46 1.76 22.02
C ASN A 355 -14.05 1.70 20.60
N LEU A 356 -13.16 1.70 19.60
CA LEU A 356 -13.48 1.24 18.26
C LEU A 356 -13.20 -0.26 18.18
N TYR A 357 -14.25 -1.04 18.02
CA TYR A 357 -14.16 -2.49 17.98
C TYR A 357 -13.84 -2.96 16.56
N TYR A 358 -12.81 -3.79 16.44
CA TYR A 358 -12.45 -4.38 15.15
C TYR A 358 -13.52 -5.37 14.70
N ASN A 359 -14.02 -5.20 13.47
CA ASN A 359 -14.97 -6.11 12.86
C ASN A 359 -14.23 -7.22 12.11
N THR A 360 -14.30 -8.44 12.61
CA THR A 360 -13.63 -9.60 11.98
C THR A 360 -14.46 -10.26 10.87
N GLN A 361 -15.71 -9.83 10.67
CA GLN A 361 -16.66 -10.47 9.73
C GLN A 361 -16.67 -9.82 8.33
N VAL A 362 -15.86 -8.78 8.11
CA VAL A 362 -15.80 -8.09 6.81
C VAL A 362 -15.01 -8.89 5.75
N PRO A 363 -15.34 -8.74 4.46
CA PRO A 363 -14.67 -9.47 3.38
C PRO A 363 -13.16 -9.23 3.32
N ARG A 364 -12.41 -10.33 3.10
CA ARG A 364 -10.96 -10.33 2.85
C ARG A 364 -10.65 -11.19 1.62
N ILE A 365 -10.98 -10.67 0.45
CA ILE A 365 -10.86 -11.41 -0.81
C ILE A 365 -9.44 -11.23 -1.37
N LEU A 366 -8.91 -10.01 -1.31
CA LEU A 366 -7.55 -9.71 -1.72
C LEU A 366 -6.55 -10.44 -0.80
N PRO A 367 -5.53 -11.14 -1.34
CA PRO A 367 -4.57 -11.90 -0.54
C PRO A 367 -3.68 -10.94 0.27
N VAL A 368 -4.10 -10.73 1.52
CA VAL A 368 -3.38 -9.93 2.52
C VAL A 368 -2.91 -10.86 3.62
N THR A 369 -1.62 -10.77 3.97
CA THR A 369 -1.03 -11.53 5.07
C THR A 369 -0.42 -10.62 6.13
N ALA A 370 -0.18 -11.18 7.32
CA ALA A 370 0.59 -10.51 8.37
C ALA A 370 2.09 -10.64 8.07
N ARG A 371 2.85 -9.60 8.41
CA ARG A 371 4.32 -9.63 8.31
C ARG A 371 4.88 -10.58 9.37
N VAL A 372 5.89 -11.38 9.00
CA VAL A 372 6.75 -12.03 9.99
C VAL A 372 7.80 -11.01 10.42
N PHE A 373 7.85 -10.69 11.71
CA PHE A 373 8.62 -9.55 12.20
C PHE A 373 10.09 -9.91 12.44
N ASN A 374 10.99 -9.06 11.94
CA ASN A 374 12.39 -9.03 12.35
C ASN A 374 12.58 -7.82 13.28
N LYS A 375 13.16 -8.03 14.46
CA LYS A 375 13.37 -7.00 15.51
C LYS A 375 14.08 -5.71 15.04
N GLN A 376 14.73 -5.74 13.87
CA GLN A 376 15.50 -4.62 13.31
C GLN A 376 14.64 -3.55 12.61
N ASP A 377 13.38 -3.84 12.27
CA ASP A 377 12.51 -2.90 11.53
C ASP A 377 11.74 -1.92 12.44
N GLU A 378 11.90 -1.99 13.77
CA GLU A 378 10.91 -1.49 14.74
C GLU A 378 11.49 -0.61 15.85
N LYS A 379 12.10 0.51 15.51
CA LYS A 379 12.60 1.45 16.53
C LYS A 379 11.50 2.14 17.35
N ASP A 380 10.26 2.13 16.86
CA ASP A 380 9.15 2.93 17.39
C ASP A 380 8.11 2.13 18.19
N ASP A 381 8.17 0.80 18.17
CA ASP A 381 7.24 -0.08 18.90
C ASP A 381 7.85 -0.51 20.24
N PRO A 382 7.44 0.11 21.37
CA PRO A 382 7.97 -0.23 22.68
C PRO A 382 7.46 -1.59 23.18
N TYR A 383 6.56 -2.26 22.47
CA TYR A 383 6.06 -3.60 22.80
C TYR A 383 6.64 -4.73 21.94
N SER A 384 7.52 -4.42 20.99
CA SER A 384 8.13 -5.39 20.07
C SER A 384 8.75 -6.61 20.77
N ASP A 385 9.41 -6.40 21.91
CA ASP A 385 10.03 -7.47 22.71
C ASP A 385 9.04 -8.25 23.58
N PHE A 386 7.79 -7.79 23.70
CA PHE A 386 6.78 -8.38 24.59
C PHE A 386 5.76 -9.28 23.89
N TYR A 387 5.80 -9.37 22.56
CA TYR A 387 4.85 -10.17 21.80
C TYR A 387 5.11 -11.66 21.94
N ASN A 388 4.09 -12.42 22.34
CA ASN A 388 4.16 -13.88 22.31
C ASN A 388 4.04 -14.41 20.87
N ASN A 389 3.17 -13.79 20.05
CA ASN A 389 3.00 -14.12 18.64
C ASN A 389 2.85 -12.84 17.80
N PRO A 390 3.73 -12.60 16.82
CA PRO A 390 3.58 -11.47 15.91
C PRO A 390 2.37 -11.68 14.98
N GLY A 391 1.35 -10.82 15.10
CA GLY A 391 0.13 -10.85 14.28
C GLY A 391 -0.07 -9.58 13.45
N TYR A 392 -1.27 -9.37 12.90
CA TYR A 392 -1.60 -8.15 12.13
C TYR A 392 -1.53 -6.85 12.94
N PHE A 393 -1.77 -6.96 14.24
CA PHE A 393 -1.89 -5.85 15.18
C PHE A 393 -0.64 -5.70 16.01
N ARG A 394 -0.31 -4.45 16.33
CA ARG A 394 0.84 -4.05 17.15
C ARG A 394 0.50 -2.90 18.08
N GLY A 395 1.40 -2.64 19.02
CA GLY A 395 1.29 -1.50 19.89
C GLY A 395 0.10 -1.67 20.83
N THR A 396 -0.66 -0.59 21.01
CA THR A 396 -1.91 -0.59 21.79
C THR A 396 -3.04 -1.41 21.14
N LEU A 397 -2.83 -2.05 19.99
CA LEU A 397 -3.84 -2.89 19.33
C LEU A 397 -3.68 -4.38 19.66
N VAL A 398 -2.61 -4.75 20.36
CA VAL A 398 -2.38 -6.12 20.82
C VAL A 398 -3.21 -6.38 22.06
N ALA A 399 -3.93 -7.50 22.07
CA ALA A 399 -4.72 -7.87 23.25
C ALA A 399 -3.80 -8.16 24.43
N LYS A 400 -4.24 -7.82 25.65
CA LYS A 400 -3.51 -8.08 26.89
C LYS A 400 -3.06 -9.55 27.04
N GLY A 401 -3.84 -10.50 26.53
CA GLY A 401 -3.53 -11.93 26.57
C GLY A 401 -2.35 -12.34 25.67
N GLU A 402 -2.02 -11.55 24.66
CA GLU A 402 -0.95 -11.81 23.68
C GLU A 402 0.41 -11.25 24.11
N LEU A 403 0.46 -10.54 25.24
CA LEU A 403 1.67 -9.97 25.82
C LEU A 403 2.26 -10.91 26.88
N ASN A 404 3.59 -10.97 26.94
CA ASN A 404 4.31 -11.81 27.89
C ASN A 404 4.27 -11.25 29.34
N GLN A 405 4.83 -12.00 30.30
CA GLN A 405 4.89 -11.55 31.70
C GLN A 405 5.85 -10.36 31.90
N GLU A 406 6.87 -10.24 31.05
CA GLU A 406 7.83 -9.13 31.13
C GLU A 406 7.17 -7.78 30.86
N TYR A 407 6.16 -7.73 29.99
CA TYR A 407 5.34 -6.53 29.79
C TYR A 407 4.66 -6.05 31.08
N LYS A 408 4.01 -6.98 31.80
CA LYS A 408 3.35 -6.64 33.07
C LYS A 408 4.37 -6.09 34.06
N THR A 409 5.52 -6.75 34.17
CA THR A 409 6.63 -6.27 34.99
C THR A 409 7.14 -4.91 34.53
N TYR A 410 7.29 -4.68 33.22
CA TYR A 410 7.76 -3.41 32.66
C TYR A 410 6.82 -2.27 33.02
N ILE A 411 5.52 -2.48 32.86
CA ILE A 411 4.50 -1.53 33.28
C ILE A 411 4.56 -1.28 34.78
N ASP A 412 4.62 -2.34 35.58
CA ASP A 412 4.50 -2.25 37.03
C ASP A 412 5.75 -1.67 37.71
N THR A 413 6.93 -1.75 37.07
CA THR A 413 8.21 -1.48 37.74
C THR A 413 9.21 -0.60 36.98
N LYS A 414 9.10 -0.43 35.65
CA LYS A 414 10.12 0.26 34.84
C LYS A 414 9.60 1.55 34.20
N SER A 415 8.64 1.45 33.29
CA SER A 415 8.07 2.59 32.58
C SER A 415 6.62 2.28 32.20
N PRO A 416 5.63 2.94 32.83
CA PRO A 416 4.24 2.69 32.51
C PRO A 416 3.91 3.20 31.11
N LEU A 417 3.23 2.35 30.35
CA LEU A 417 2.74 2.61 28.99
C LEU A 417 1.22 2.46 28.97
N SER A 418 0.62 2.83 27.84
CA SER A 418 -0.82 2.67 27.64
C SER A 418 -1.32 1.25 27.92
N LEU A 419 -2.50 1.14 28.51
CA LEU A 419 -3.10 -0.17 28.76
C LEU A 419 -3.57 -0.82 27.46
N PRO A 420 -3.27 -2.11 27.23
CA PRO A 420 -3.68 -2.82 26.03
C PRO A 420 -5.16 -3.22 26.15
N PRO A 421 -5.88 -3.35 25.04
CA PRO A 421 -7.27 -3.76 25.03
C PRO A 421 -7.41 -5.24 25.46
N ASP A 422 -8.61 -5.61 25.86
CA ASP A 422 -8.93 -7.02 26.13
C ASP A 422 -9.05 -7.83 24.84
N THR A 423 -9.52 -7.20 23.77
CA THR A 423 -9.74 -7.84 22.46
C THR A 423 -8.77 -7.33 21.41
N GLN A 424 -8.26 -8.26 20.60
CA GLN A 424 -7.27 -7.95 19.58
C GLN A 424 -7.83 -6.97 18.53
N GLY A 425 -7.03 -5.97 18.16
CA GLY A 425 -7.38 -4.99 17.16
C GLY A 425 -8.31 -3.88 17.63
N THR A 426 -8.87 -3.96 18.85
CA THR A 426 -9.66 -2.85 19.40
C THR A 426 -8.78 -1.64 19.62
N ILE A 427 -9.24 -0.48 19.16
CA ILE A 427 -8.57 0.80 19.38
C ILE A 427 -9.29 1.48 20.54
N ASN A 428 -8.57 1.77 21.61
CA ASN A 428 -9.06 2.73 22.60
C ASN A 428 -8.58 4.13 22.18
N LEU A 429 -9.54 5.00 21.88
CA LEU A 429 -9.33 6.34 21.30
C LEU A 429 -8.62 7.31 22.25
N VAL A 430 -8.76 7.11 23.56
CA VAL A 430 -8.08 7.93 24.58
C VAL A 430 -6.76 7.32 25.03
N ASN A 431 -6.56 6.01 24.83
CA ASN A 431 -5.31 5.33 25.23
C ASN A 431 -4.27 5.21 24.11
N THR A 432 -4.65 5.46 22.86
CA THR A 432 -3.79 5.29 21.69
C THR A 432 -3.37 6.65 21.17
N ASP A 433 -2.10 6.99 21.25
CA ASP A 433 -1.60 8.31 20.86
C ASP A 433 -1.83 8.58 19.36
N SER A 434 -1.41 7.63 18.52
CA SER A 434 -1.59 7.68 17.07
C SER A 434 -1.73 6.28 16.48
N LEU A 435 -2.31 6.20 15.28
CA LEU A 435 -2.45 4.95 14.52
C LEU A 435 -1.58 4.98 13.28
N THR A 436 -1.03 3.83 12.90
CA THR A 436 -0.28 3.66 11.66
C THR A 436 -0.71 2.38 10.96
N PHE A 437 -1.23 2.52 9.74
CA PHE A 437 -1.45 1.46 8.78
C PHE A 437 -0.23 1.40 7.87
N THR A 438 0.50 0.28 7.88
CA THR A 438 1.63 0.07 6.97
C THR A 438 1.24 -1.01 5.97
N ILE A 439 1.31 -0.66 4.69
CA ILE A 439 1.01 -1.53 3.57
C ILE A 439 2.32 -1.77 2.83
N ASP A 440 2.71 -3.03 2.75
CA ASP A 440 3.87 -3.48 1.98
C ASP A 440 3.41 -4.49 0.90
N GLN A 441 4.29 -4.78 -0.06
CA GLN A 441 4.08 -5.84 -1.03
C GLN A 441 5.22 -6.86 -0.93
N ILE A 442 4.89 -8.15 -0.78
CA ILE A 442 5.93 -9.21 -0.67
C ILE A 442 6.56 -9.46 -2.03
N ASN A 443 5.69 -9.61 -3.03
CA ASN A 443 6.05 -10.05 -4.37
C ASN A 443 5.34 -9.15 -5.38
N LYS A 444 5.99 -8.91 -6.53
CA LYS A 444 5.40 -8.18 -7.66
C LYS A 444 4.10 -8.82 -8.20
N ASP A 445 3.81 -10.06 -7.81
CA ASP A 445 2.63 -10.84 -8.21
C ASP A 445 1.33 -10.49 -7.45
N GLY A 446 1.39 -9.64 -6.41
CA GLY A 446 0.19 -9.03 -5.80
C GLY A 446 -0.22 -9.55 -4.43
N THR A 447 0.68 -10.19 -3.68
CA THR A 447 0.45 -10.46 -2.25
C THR A 447 0.87 -9.25 -1.42
N TYR A 448 -0.06 -8.74 -0.62
CA TYR A 448 0.16 -7.56 0.21
C TYR A 448 0.35 -7.96 1.68
N ILE A 449 1.14 -7.18 2.39
CA ILE A 449 1.27 -7.24 3.83
C ILE A 449 0.62 -6.00 4.42
N VAL A 450 -0.19 -6.19 5.45
CA VAL A 450 -0.74 -5.07 6.21
C VAL A 450 -0.38 -5.24 7.68
N THR A 451 0.20 -4.20 8.24
CA THR A 451 0.50 -4.08 9.67
C THR A 451 -0.21 -2.88 10.24
N LEU A 452 -0.90 -3.06 11.37
CA LEU A 452 -1.64 -2.02 12.05
C LEU A 452 -1.03 -1.80 13.42
N SER A 453 -0.53 -0.60 13.68
CA SER A 453 0.13 -0.24 14.93
C SER A 453 -0.57 0.92 15.61
N GLY A 454 -0.79 0.80 16.91
CA GLY A 454 -1.20 1.91 17.77
C GLY A 454 -0.04 2.34 18.66
N GLN A 455 0.37 3.60 18.56
CA GLN A 455 1.44 4.14 19.38
C GLN A 455 0.94 4.29 20.83
N PRO A 456 1.61 3.71 21.83
CA PRO A 456 1.24 3.92 23.22
C PRO A 456 1.75 5.27 23.72
N MET A 457 0.99 5.83 24.66
CA MET A 457 1.40 6.98 25.45
C MET A 457 2.45 6.53 26.48
N LYS A 458 3.39 7.43 26.79
CA LYS A 458 4.51 7.17 27.71
C LYS A 458 4.37 8.09 28.91
N PHE A 459 4.40 7.50 30.11
CA PHE A 459 4.23 8.24 31.36
C PHE A 459 5.54 8.35 32.12
N GLY A 460 5.80 9.51 32.72
CA GLY A 460 6.96 9.79 33.56
C GLY A 460 6.55 10.17 34.98
N PRO A 461 7.48 10.09 35.97
CA PRO A 461 7.20 10.58 37.32
C PRO A 461 7.17 12.11 37.36
N VAL A 462 6.44 12.66 38.32
CA VAL A 462 6.38 14.09 38.64
C VAL A 462 7.26 14.35 39.85
N TYR A 463 8.17 15.30 39.74
CA TYR A 463 9.04 15.73 40.83
C TYR A 463 8.60 17.09 41.36
N THR A 464 8.85 17.34 42.64
CA THR A 464 8.78 18.69 43.20
C THR A 464 10.03 19.49 42.78
N ASN A 465 9.99 20.80 43.00
CA ASN A 465 11.12 21.72 42.85
C ASN A 465 12.38 21.34 43.67
N LEU A 466 12.28 20.35 44.57
CA LEU A 466 13.40 19.80 45.35
C LEU A 466 13.91 18.45 44.79
N ASN A 467 13.58 18.10 43.54
CA ASN A 467 13.86 16.81 42.91
C ASN A 467 13.34 15.60 43.70
N LYS A 468 12.34 15.81 44.56
CA LYS A 468 11.67 14.73 45.28
C LYS A 468 10.47 14.28 44.47
N GLU A 469 10.34 12.97 44.22
CA GLU A 469 9.16 12.43 43.53
C GLU A 469 7.88 12.76 44.32
N ALA A 470 6.95 13.45 43.67
CA ALA A 470 5.63 13.79 44.19
C ALA A 470 4.60 12.72 43.81
N PHE A 471 4.64 12.30 42.54
CA PHE A 471 3.80 11.24 41.98
C PHE A 471 4.65 10.35 41.09
N SER A 472 4.51 9.04 41.25
CA SER A 472 5.13 8.07 40.34
C SER A 472 4.46 8.10 38.97
N ALA A 473 5.19 7.67 37.94
CA ALA A 473 4.65 7.55 36.58
C ALA A 473 3.39 6.66 36.52
N MET A 474 3.32 5.66 37.41
CA MET A 474 2.18 4.76 37.55
C MET A 474 0.94 5.50 38.07
N GLN A 475 1.13 6.36 39.06
CA GLN A 475 0.06 7.18 39.61
C GLN A 475 -0.47 8.19 38.59
N VAL A 476 0.42 8.76 37.77
CA VAL A 476 0.02 9.66 36.68
C VAL A 476 -0.80 8.92 35.63
N ARG A 477 -0.32 7.78 35.11
CA ARG A 477 -1.07 6.96 34.15
C ARG A 477 -2.46 6.60 34.66
N ASN A 478 -2.53 6.08 35.89
CA ASN A 478 -3.80 5.67 36.49
C ASN A 478 -4.73 6.86 36.80
N ALA A 479 -4.23 8.09 36.82
CA ALA A 479 -5.04 9.29 36.93
C ALA A 479 -5.52 9.81 35.56
N CYS A 480 -4.79 9.52 34.47
CA CYS A 480 -5.25 9.83 33.12
C CYS A 480 -6.41 8.94 32.65
N TYR A 481 -6.41 7.66 33.06
CA TYR A 481 -7.46 6.68 32.77
C TYR A 481 -8.55 6.68 33.83
#